data_AF-A0A9C6WMW1-F1
#
_entry.id   AF-A0A9C6WMW1-F1
#
_cell.length_a   1.000
_cell.length_b   1.000
_cell.length_c   1.000
_cell.angle_alpha   90.00
_cell.angle_beta   90.00
_cell.angle_gamma   90.00
#
_symmetry.space_group_name_H-M   'P 1'
#
loop_
_entity.id
_entity.type
_entity.pdbx_description
1 polymer ?
#
loop_
_entity_poly.entity_id
_entity_poly.type
_entity_poly.pdbx_seq_one_letter_code
_entity_poly.pdbx_strand_id
1 'polypeptide(L)'
;MSGSERCDSVSLTRSELQGRRRTTFFVIVLLPVVIAAVLFRLDPFEPVLLPEHEISRPNLVAGTLARNDNMRRGSEVIGNGRVAGPEDLVYDVATNVVYTGCRDGWIKRVKLSDDSVSGSEVVEDWVNTGGRPLGVALDHGGALIVGDANKGLLRITKDKKVEVLTDEVDGLKFKLTDGVDVAKDGTIYFTDASYKYSLKDHFLDLLEGKPHGRFMSYDPTTKKTKVLLHNLYFPNGVAVSPDQQFVIFCESVLMKCKKYYIEGPKKGSVEKFCDNLPGYPDNIHYDEQGQYWIGLGSVLPPMNLSSFLLFRLLYLPMIPDHMMILLLLSYLLPLIVLLRDQPQNWI
;
A
#
# COMPACT_ATOMS: atom_id res chain seq x y z
N MET A 1 25.44 -53.25 -60.51
CA MET A 1 25.73 -51.85 -60.89
C MET A 1 24.68 -50.99 -60.22
N SER A 2 25.07 -50.17 -59.25
CA SER A 2 24.18 -49.33 -58.45
C SER A 2 23.66 -48.14 -59.27
N GLY A 3 22.34 -48.01 -59.39
CA GLY A 3 21.71 -46.79 -59.91
C GLY A 3 21.69 -45.72 -58.83
N SER A 4 22.38 -44.61 -59.07
CA SER A 4 22.29 -43.42 -58.20
C SER A 4 21.06 -42.61 -58.59
N GLU A 5 20.10 -42.48 -57.68
CA GLU A 5 19.05 -41.47 -57.79
C GLU A 5 19.68 -40.06 -57.75
N ARG A 6 19.39 -39.27 -58.78
CA ARG A 6 19.86 -37.89 -58.90
C ARG A 6 18.88 -37.01 -58.11
N CYS A 7 19.38 -36.43 -57.03
CA CYS A 7 18.67 -35.50 -56.17
C CYS A 7 18.54 -34.14 -56.90
N ASP A 8 17.35 -33.77 -57.35
CA ASP A 8 17.09 -32.45 -57.92
C ASP A 8 17.09 -31.40 -56.80
N SER A 9 18.20 -30.68 -56.67
CA SER A 9 18.29 -29.53 -55.76
C SER A 9 17.64 -28.31 -56.42
N VAL A 10 16.47 -27.93 -55.91
CA VAL A 10 15.79 -26.69 -56.28
C VAL A 10 16.67 -25.51 -55.83
N SER A 11 17.35 -24.88 -56.78
CA SER A 11 18.15 -23.68 -56.52
C SER A 11 17.26 -22.45 -56.49
N LEU A 12 17.06 -21.90 -55.29
CA LEU A 12 16.28 -20.67 -55.09
C LEU A 12 16.98 -19.48 -55.78
N THR A 13 16.21 -18.68 -56.51
CA THR A 13 16.72 -17.50 -57.21
C THR A 13 17.14 -16.40 -56.24
N ARG A 14 18.07 -15.53 -56.64
CA ARG A 14 18.57 -14.42 -55.78
C ARG A 14 17.45 -13.51 -55.27
N SER A 15 16.38 -13.30 -56.04
CA SER A 15 15.20 -12.53 -55.65
C SER A 15 14.38 -13.21 -54.55
N GLU A 16 14.22 -14.53 -54.60
CA GLU A 16 13.53 -15.31 -53.57
C GLU A 16 14.31 -15.31 -52.24
N LEU A 17 15.64 -15.43 -52.30
CA LEU A 17 16.51 -15.32 -51.13
C LEU A 17 16.46 -13.92 -50.51
N GLN A 18 16.38 -12.87 -51.33
CA GLN A 18 16.31 -11.48 -50.89
C GLN A 18 14.93 -11.10 -50.31
N GLY A 19 13.85 -11.63 -50.90
CA GLY A 19 12.49 -11.54 -50.38
C GLY A 19 12.34 -12.28 -49.05
N ARG A 20 12.86 -13.51 -48.96
CA ARG A 20 12.85 -14.31 -47.73
C ARG A 20 13.67 -13.65 -46.62
N ARG A 21 14.85 -13.06 -46.92
CA ARG A 21 15.63 -12.26 -45.96
C ARG A 21 14.89 -11.02 -45.46
N ARG A 22 14.15 -10.31 -46.32
CA ARG A 22 13.31 -9.17 -45.91
C ARG A 22 12.17 -9.65 -45.01
N THR A 23 11.42 -10.68 -45.40
CA THR A 23 10.32 -11.22 -44.59
C THR A 23 10.82 -11.74 -43.23
N THR A 24 11.98 -12.42 -43.20
CA THR A 24 12.62 -12.86 -41.94
C THR A 24 13.04 -11.67 -41.07
N PHE A 25 13.58 -10.59 -41.64
CA PHE A 25 13.92 -9.37 -40.88
C PHE A 25 12.68 -8.68 -40.29
N PHE A 26 11.60 -8.53 -41.08
CA PHE A 26 10.33 -7.98 -40.60
C PHE A 26 9.72 -8.84 -39.47
N VAL A 27 9.75 -10.16 -39.59
CA VAL A 27 9.19 -11.06 -38.57
C VAL A 27 10.06 -11.14 -37.31
N ILE A 28 11.39 -11.08 -37.43
CA ILE A 28 12.28 -11.19 -36.25
C ILE A 28 12.42 -9.86 -35.51
N VAL A 29 12.30 -8.71 -36.19
CA VAL A 29 12.54 -7.39 -35.57
C VAL A 29 11.25 -6.61 -35.38
N LEU A 30 10.41 -6.49 -36.40
CA LEU A 30 9.21 -5.64 -36.32
C LEU A 30 8.07 -6.33 -35.56
N LEU A 31 7.89 -7.64 -35.71
CA LEU A 31 6.82 -8.35 -34.98
C LEU A 31 7.01 -8.28 -33.45
N PRO A 32 8.20 -8.52 -32.86
CA PRO A 32 8.39 -8.33 -31.43
C PRO A 32 8.20 -6.88 -30.97
N VAL A 33 8.60 -5.90 -31.79
CA VAL A 33 8.40 -4.48 -31.48
C VAL A 33 6.92 -4.11 -31.49
N VAL A 34 6.15 -4.61 -32.46
CA VAL A 34 4.69 -4.41 -32.51
C VAL A 34 4.00 -5.13 -31.36
N ILE A 35 4.40 -6.37 -31.04
CA ILE A 35 3.89 -7.10 -29.87
C ILE A 35 4.21 -6.32 -28.60
N ALA A 36 5.44 -5.85 -28.42
CA ALA A 36 5.83 -5.05 -27.27
C ALA A 36 5.05 -3.73 -27.19
N ALA A 37 4.79 -3.04 -28.31
CA ALA A 37 4.00 -1.83 -28.35
C ALA A 37 2.51 -2.07 -28.04
N VAL A 38 1.96 -3.20 -28.48
CA VAL A 38 0.58 -3.61 -28.15
C VAL A 38 0.48 -3.99 -26.68
N LEU A 39 1.41 -4.79 -26.17
CA LEU A 39 1.49 -5.14 -24.74
C LEU A 39 1.67 -3.88 -23.88
N PHE A 40 2.47 -2.91 -24.33
CA PHE A 40 2.63 -1.61 -23.67
C PHE A 40 1.33 -0.81 -23.61
N ARG A 41 0.56 -0.76 -24.71
CA ARG A 41 -0.76 -0.08 -24.71
C ARG A 41 -1.80 -0.78 -23.85
N LEU A 42 -1.59 -2.04 -23.50
CA LEU A 42 -2.48 -2.80 -22.64
C LEU A 42 -2.04 -2.78 -21.17
N ASP A 43 -0.84 -2.27 -20.87
CA ASP A 43 -0.35 -2.13 -19.50
C ASP A 43 -1.08 -0.95 -18.84
N PRO A 44 -1.87 -1.17 -17.78
CA PRO A 44 -2.57 -0.09 -17.10
C PRO A 44 -1.63 0.81 -16.28
N PHE A 45 -0.35 0.48 -16.13
CA PHE A 45 0.62 1.26 -15.35
C PHE A 45 1.09 2.52 -16.09
N GLU A 46 0.77 3.67 -15.54
CA GLU A 46 1.07 4.99 -16.09
C GLU A 46 1.75 5.85 -15.03
N PRO A 47 3.09 5.78 -14.90
CA PRO A 47 3.81 6.48 -13.84
C PRO A 47 3.73 7.99 -14.05
N VAL A 48 3.38 8.71 -12.99
CA VAL A 48 3.36 10.17 -12.94
C VAL A 48 4.24 10.68 -11.81
N LEU A 49 4.78 11.89 -11.99
CA LEU A 49 5.50 12.57 -10.91
C LEU A 49 4.51 12.92 -9.80
N LEU A 50 4.88 12.62 -8.57
CA LEU A 50 4.11 13.05 -7.41
C LEU A 50 4.01 14.58 -7.37
N PRO A 51 2.88 15.14 -6.91
CA PRO A 51 2.67 16.57 -6.81
C PRO A 51 3.66 17.20 -5.82
N GLU A 52 4.69 17.89 -6.33
CA GLU A 52 5.78 18.44 -5.52
C GLU A 52 5.29 19.43 -4.45
N HIS A 53 4.22 20.19 -4.75
CA HIS A 53 3.61 21.13 -3.80
C HIS A 53 2.84 20.45 -2.66
N GLU A 54 2.41 19.20 -2.84
CA GLU A 54 1.72 18.41 -1.82
C GLU A 54 2.70 17.64 -0.93
N ILE A 55 3.93 17.41 -1.40
CA ILE A 55 4.99 16.74 -0.65
C ILE A 55 5.78 17.79 0.13
N SER A 56 5.48 17.88 1.42
CA SER A 56 6.29 18.71 2.31
C SER A 56 7.46 17.87 2.84
N ARG A 57 8.70 18.30 2.54
CA ARG A 57 9.93 17.61 2.97
C ARG A 57 10.39 18.18 4.31
N PRO A 58 10.46 17.39 5.39
CA PRO A 58 11.00 17.90 6.64
C PRO A 58 12.47 18.29 6.47
N ASN A 59 12.84 19.46 6.97
CA ASN A 59 14.24 19.80 7.24
C ASN A 59 14.68 19.00 8.47
N LEU A 60 14.99 17.72 8.27
CA LEU A 60 15.43 16.84 9.34
C LEU A 60 16.82 17.28 9.80
N VAL A 61 16.90 17.77 11.04
CA VAL A 61 18.17 18.01 11.70
C VAL A 61 18.86 16.66 11.90
N ALA A 62 20.17 16.60 11.66
CA ALA A 62 20.96 15.40 11.91
C ALA A 62 20.70 14.86 13.33
N GLY A 63 20.27 13.60 13.44
CA GLY A 63 19.93 12.96 14.71
C GLY A 63 18.44 12.92 15.07
N THR A 64 17.55 13.61 14.34
CA THR A 64 16.08 13.58 14.59
C THR A 64 15.50 12.17 14.53
N LEU A 65 16.08 11.32 13.67
CA LEU A 65 15.70 9.91 13.49
C LEU A 65 16.72 8.94 14.08
N ALA A 66 17.62 9.43 14.94
CA ALA A 66 18.53 8.55 15.63
C ALA A 66 17.71 7.58 16.49
N ARG A 67 18.09 6.31 16.45
CA ARG A 67 17.52 5.30 17.32
C ARG A 67 17.63 5.79 18.77
N ASN A 68 16.48 5.89 19.43
CA ASN A 68 16.39 6.12 20.85
C ASN A 68 15.71 4.91 21.49
N ASP A 69 16.21 4.49 22.65
CA ASP A 69 15.62 3.38 23.40
C ASP A 69 14.66 3.87 24.49
N ASN A 70 14.20 5.13 24.44
CA ASN A 70 13.29 5.67 25.46
C ASN A 70 11.99 4.87 25.51
N MET A 71 11.41 4.54 24.34
CA MET A 71 10.21 3.70 24.22
C MET A 71 10.44 2.22 24.59
N ARG A 72 11.69 1.80 24.84
CA ARG A 72 12.00 0.45 25.33
C ARG A 72 12.17 0.40 26.85
N ARG A 73 12.43 1.55 27.50
CA ARG A 73 12.65 1.60 28.95
C ARG A 73 11.31 1.40 29.67
N GLY A 74 11.19 0.29 30.39
CA GLY A 74 9.95 -0.07 31.09
C GLY A 74 8.92 -0.78 30.21
N SER A 75 9.25 -1.05 28.94
CA SER A 75 8.37 -1.80 28.04
C SER A 75 8.61 -3.29 28.16
N GLU A 76 7.54 -4.06 28.18
CA GLU A 76 7.58 -5.52 28.14
C GLU A 76 7.59 -6.03 26.70
N VAL A 77 8.35 -7.10 26.45
CA VAL A 77 8.35 -7.77 25.15
C VAL A 77 7.26 -8.82 25.16
N ILE A 78 6.21 -8.58 24.37
CA ILE A 78 5.03 -9.43 24.35
C ILE A 78 4.91 -10.16 23.01
N GLY A 79 4.59 -11.45 23.02
CA GLY A 79 4.26 -12.25 21.82
C GLY A 79 5.45 -12.54 20.89
N ASN A 80 6.68 -12.36 21.38
CA ASN A 80 7.90 -12.51 20.58
C ASN A 80 8.03 -13.91 19.97
N GLY A 81 8.24 -13.95 18.65
CA GLY A 81 8.33 -15.20 17.87
C GLY A 81 7.01 -15.97 17.72
N ARG A 82 5.90 -15.52 18.34
CA ARG A 82 4.59 -16.17 18.29
C ARG A 82 3.56 -15.43 17.43
N VAL A 83 3.82 -14.16 17.15
CA VAL A 83 2.99 -13.29 16.31
C VAL A 83 3.75 -13.02 15.01
N ALA A 84 3.22 -13.51 13.89
CA ALA A 84 3.92 -13.52 12.61
C ALA A 84 3.60 -12.25 11.80
N GLY A 85 4.50 -11.27 11.83
CA GLY A 85 4.32 -10.00 11.11
C GLY A 85 3.04 -9.26 11.54
N PRO A 86 2.89 -8.95 12.85
CA PRO A 86 1.79 -8.11 13.33
C PRO A 86 1.78 -6.79 12.56
N GLU A 87 0.58 -6.32 12.25
CA GLU A 87 0.36 -5.11 11.46
C GLU A 87 -0.23 -4.01 12.34
N ASP A 88 -1.49 -4.15 12.70
CA ASP A 88 -2.17 -3.31 13.67
C ASP A 88 -2.47 -4.03 14.99
N LEU A 89 -2.85 -3.27 16.02
CA LEU A 89 -3.30 -3.79 17.31
C LEU A 89 -4.46 -3.01 17.88
N VAL A 90 -5.31 -3.70 18.65
CA VAL A 90 -6.32 -3.07 19.51
C VAL A 90 -6.34 -3.76 20.87
N TYR A 91 -6.42 -2.95 21.93
CA TYR A 91 -6.45 -3.43 23.30
C TYR A 91 -7.88 -3.44 23.84
N ASP A 92 -8.36 -4.62 24.25
CA ASP A 92 -9.62 -4.78 24.97
C ASP A 92 -9.36 -4.73 26.47
N VAL A 93 -9.59 -3.55 27.06
CA VAL A 93 -9.44 -3.29 28.50
C VAL A 93 -10.34 -4.21 29.32
N ALA A 94 -11.53 -4.58 28.82
CA ALA A 94 -12.48 -5.36 29.59
C ALA A 94 -12.04 -6.83 29.76
N THR A 95 -11.25 -7.36 28.82
CA THR A 95 -10.77 -8.74 28.85
C THR A 95 -9.27 -8.87 29.09
N ASN A 96 -8.55 -7.75 29.15
CA ASN A 96 -7.09 -7.67 29.25
C ASN A 96 -6.40 -8.43 28.10
N VAL A 97 -6.89 -8.22 26.87
CA VAL A 97 -6.43 -8.90 25.65
C VAL A 97 -6.06 -7.90 24.56
N VAL A 98 -4.91 -8.11 23.94
CA VAL A 98 -4.53 -7.42 22.70
C VAL A 98 -4.88 -8.30 21.52
N TYR A 99 -5.59 -7.75 20.54
CA TYR A 99 -5.83 -8.37 19.24
C TYR A 99 -4.85 -7.81 18.22
N THR A 100 -4.35 -8.65 17.32
CA THR A 100 -3.47 -8.19 16.23
C THR A 100 -3.62 -9.04 14.98
N GLY A 101 -3.57 -8.39 13.82
CA GLY A 101 -3.60 -9.02 12.51
C GLY A 101 -2.22 -9.51 12.05
N CYS A 102 -2.11 -10.79 11.73
CA CYS A 102 -0.85 -11.43 11.32
C CYS A 102 -0.78 -11.69 9.80
N ARG A 103 0.45 -11.79 9.31
CA ARG A 103 0.77 -12.00 7.88
C ARG A 103 0.26 -13.32 7.32
N ASP A 104 0.07 -14.30 8.19
CA ASP A 104 -0.48 -15.63 7.89
C ASP A 104 -2.03 -15.68 7.92
N GLY A 105 -2.68 -14.52 8.03
CA GLY A 105 -4.15 -14.38 8.02
C GLY A 105 -4.80 -14.62 9.37
N TRP A 106 -4.04 -14.95 10.42
CA TRP A 106 -4.57 -15.07 11.77
C TRP A 106 -4.78 -13.71 12.42
N ILE A 107 -5.94 -13.52 13.03
CA ILE A 107 -6.09 -12.63 14.18
C ILE A 107 -5.62 -13.41 15.39
N LYS A 108 -4.58 -12.90 16.05
CA LYS A 108 -4.08 -13.49 17.30
C LYS A 108 -4.54 -12.67 18.49
N ARG A 109 -4.83 -13.37 19.58
CA ARG A 109 -5.09 -12.78 20.90
C ARG A 109 -3.88 -12.96 21.78
N VAL A 110 -3.46 -11.91 22.44
CA VAL A 110 -2.41 -11.94 23.43
C VAL A 110 -2.98 -11.50 24.75
N LYS A 111 -3.18 -12.46 25.66
CA LYS A 111 -3.66 -12.18 27.00
C LYS A 111 -2.51 -11.65 27.84
N LEU A 112 -2.68 -10.45 28.39
CA LEU A 112 -1.69 -9.83 29.25
C LEU A 112 -1.79 -10.43 30.65
N SER A 113 -0.64 -10.60 31.30
CA SER A 113 -0.56 -11.03 32.70
C SER A 113 -0.72 -9.80 33.60
N ASP A 114 -1.46 -9.93 34.70
CA ASP A 114 -1.50 -8.87 35.73
C ASP A 114 -0.16 -8.79 36.49
N ASP A 115 0.64 -9.87 36.47
CA ASP A 115 1.98 -9.93 37.03
C ASP A 115 3.03 -9.91 35.92
N SER A 116 3.78 -8.81 35.80
CA SER A 116 4.90 -8.58 34.87
C SER A 116 6.14 -9.46 35.13
N VAL A 117 6.06 -10.36 36.11
CA VAL A 117 7.16 -11.23 36.56
C VAL A 117 7.01 -12.67 36.03
N SER A 118 5.81 -13.03 35.58
CA SER A 118 5.53 -14.34 35.00
C SER A 118 5.41 -14.19 33.50
N GLY A 119 6.32 -14.80 32.73
CA GLY A 119 6.22 -14.92 31.26
C GLY A 119 5.05 -15.80 30.79
N SER A 120 3.88 -15.68 31.42
CA SER A 120 2.64 -16.42 31.19
C SER A 120 1.71 -15.73 30.20
N GLU A 121 2.25 -14.91 29.30
CA GLU A 121 1.48 -14.40 28.17
C GLU A 121 0.97 -15.59 27.33
N VAL A 122 -0.34 -15.62 27.11
CA VAL A 122 -0.98 -16.65 26.31
C VAL A 122 -1.29 -16.04 24.95
N VAL A 123 -0.57 -16.50 23.93
CA VAL A 123 -0.84 -16.17 22.54
C VAL A 123 -1.74 -17.27 21.96
N GLU A 124 -2.92 -16.89 21.50
CA GLU A 124 -3.89 -17.77 20.87
C GLU A 124 -4.11 -17.39 19.41
N ASP A 125 -4.08 -18.38 18.53
CA ASP A 125 -4.60 -18.30 17.17
C ASP A 125 -6.13 -18.26 17.23
N TRP A 126 -6.69 -17.04 17.30
CA TRP A 126 -8.09 -16.86 17.66
C TRP A 126 -9.03 -17.18 16.49
N VAL A 127 -8.84 -16.50 15.35
CA VAL A 127 -9.63 -16.65 14.12
C VAL A 127 -8.73 -16.39 12.91
N ASN A 128 -8.84 -17.20 11.85
CA ASN A 128 -8.16 -16.94 10.58
C ASN A 128 -9.16 -16.33 9.57
N THR A 129 -8.84 -15.18 8.98
CA THR A 129 -9.71 -14.50 8.01
C THR A 129 -9.65 -15.12 6.61
N GLY A 130 -8.63 -15.95 6.34
CA GLY A 130 -8.27 -16.42 5.01
C GLY A 130 -7.76 -15.30 4.09
N GLY A 131 -7.43 -14.14 4.66
CA GLY A 131 -6.95 -12.95 3.97
C GLY A 131 -5.67 -12.40 4.62
N ARG A 132 -5.54 -11.07 4.66
CA ARG A 132 -4.44 -10.38 5.34
C ARG A 132 -5.03 -9.22 6.15
N PRO A 133 -5.28 -9.43 7.46
CA PRO A 133 -5.75 -8.36 8.33
C PRO A 133 -4.64 -7.33 8.50
N LEU A 134 -4.95 -6.08 8.15
CA LEU A 134 -4.11 -4.91 8.33
C LEU A 134 -4.67 -4.15 9.55
N GLY A 135 -5.66 -3.28 9.39
CA GLY A 135 -6.28 -2.55 10.50
C GLY A 135 -7.24 -3.39 11.36
N VAL A 136 -7.28 -3.11 12.68
CA VAL A 136 -8.21 -3.73 13.63
C VAL A 136 -8.80 -2.72 14.61
N ALA A 137 -10.11 -2.83 14.88
CA ALA A 137 -10.81 -2.00 15.86
C ALA A 137 -11.90 -2.80 16.59
N LEU A 138 -12.32 -2.38 17.78
CA LEU A 138 -13.42 -3.00 18.51
C LEU A 138 -14.72 -2.23 18.27
N ASP A 139 -15.81 -2.94 17.97
CA ASP A 139 -17.15 -2.36 18.02
C ASP A 139 -17.67 -2.27 19.48
N HIS A 140 -18.75 -1.50 19.68
CA HIS A 140 -19.37 -1.32 21.01
C HIS A 140 -19.95 -2.61 21.61
N GLY A 141 -20.13 -3.66 20.80
CA GLY A 141 -20.55 -5.00 21.24
C GLY A 141 -19.38 -5.92 21.60
N GLY A 142 -18.14 -5.47 21.36
CA GLY A 142 -16.90 -6.23 21.51
C GLY A 142 -16.68 -7.26 20.39
N ALA A 143 -17.30 -7.09 19.22
CA ALA A 143 -16.85 -7.74 18.00
C ALA A 143 -15.65 -6.99 17.42
N LEU A 144 -14.75 -7.70 16.76
CA LEU A 144 -13.60 -7.11 16.09
C LEU A 144 -13.99 -6.69 14.68
N ILE A 145 -13.80 -5.43 14.35
CA ILE A 145 -13.85 -4.90 12.99
C ILE A 145 -12.44 -4.98 12.40
N VAL A 146 -12.33 -5.48 11.17
CA VAL A 146 -11.04 -5.75 10.54
C VAL A 146 -11.04 -5.18 9.13
N GLY A 147 -10.04 -4.36 8.82
CA GLY A 147 -9.66 -4.07 7.45
C GLY A 147 -8.79 -5.20 6.94
N ASP A 148 -9.35 -6.06 6.08
CA ASP A 148 -8.59 -7.15 5.47
C ASP A 148 -8.24 -6.80 4.02
N ALA A 149 -6.95 -6.74 3.73
CA ALA A 149 -6.43 -6.33 2.43
C ALA A 149 -7.04 -7.10 1.26
N ASN A 150 -7.42 -8.37 1.48
CA ASN A 150 -7.90 -9.28 0.45
C ASN A 150 -9.41 -9.48 0.46
N LYS A 151 -10.07 -9.21 1.59
CA LYS A 151 -11.50 -9.56 1.82
C LYS A 151 -12.41 -8.35 1.98
N GLY A 152 -11.86 -7.15 2.16
CA GLY A 152 -12.63 -5.95 2.44
C GLY A 152 -12.81 -5.71 3.93
N LEU A 153 -13.91 -5.06 4.30
CA LEU A 153 -14.26 -4.79 5.69
C LEU A 153 -14.95 -6.00 6.30
N LEU A 154 -14.39 -6.54 7.37
CA LEU A 154 -14.91 -7.70 8.07
C LEU A 154 -15.39 -7.35 9.47
N ARG A 155 -16.32 -8.16 9.98
CA ARG A 155 -16.72 -8.21 11.39
C ARG A 155 -16.52 -9.62 11.92
N ILE A 156 -15.80 -9.75 13.02
CA ILE A 156 -15.53 -11.01 13.70
C ILE A 156 -16.19 -10.96 15.07
N THR A 157 -17.24 -11.74 15.22
CA THR A 157 -18.00 -11.85 16.48
C THR A 157 -17.23 -12.59 17.57
N LYS A 158 -17.67 -12.45 18.82
CA LYS A 158 -17.07 -13.14 19.99
C LYS A 158 -17.08 -14.67 19.87
N ASP A 159 -18.07 -15.22 19.17
CA ASP A 159 -18.19 -16.64 18.81
C ASP A 159 -17.36 -17.04 17.57
N LYS A 160 -16.41 -16.20 17.16
CA LYS A 160 -15.44 -16.46 16.09
C LYS A 160 -16.05 -16.54 14.68
N LYS A 161 -17.29 -16.07 14.48
CA LYS A 161 -17.90 -15.99 13.15
C LYS A 161 -17.38 -14.76 12.41
N VAL A 162 -16.81 -14.98 11.23
CA VAL A 162 -16.33 -13.96 10.30
C VAL A 162 -17.44 -13.59 9.31
N GLU A 163 -17.76 -12.30 9.24
CA GLU A 163 -18.79 -11.73 8.37
C GLU A 163 -18.13 -10.67 7.48
N VAL A 164 -18.35 -10.74 6.17
CA VAL A 164 -17.97 -9.64 5.25
C VAL A 164 -19.05 -8.57 5.35
N LEU A 165 -18.66 -7.38 5.80
CA LEU A 165 -19.57 -6.22 5.88
C LEU A 165 -19.71 -5.54 4.51
N THR A 166 -18.58 -5.37 3.81
CA THR A 166 -18.52 -4.78 2.46
C THR A 166 -17.17 -5.08 1.81
N ASP A 167 -17.15 -5.30 0.49
CA ASP A 167 -15.94 -5.50 -0.32
C ASP A 167 -15.92 -4.66 -1.62
N GLU A 168 -16.95 -3.84 -1.83
CA GLU A 168 -17.09 -2.94 -2.97
C GLU A 168 -17.94 -1.71 -2.62
N VAL A 169 -17.77 -0.65 -3.40
CA VAL A 169 -18.66 0.52 -3.38
C VAL A 169 -18.68 1.14 -4.77
N ASP A 170 -19.83 1.65 -5.19
CA ASP A 170 -20.04 2.29 -6.50
C ASP A 170 -19.55 1.45 -7.70
N GLY A 171 -19.69 0.12 -7.61
CA GLY A 171 -19.27 -0.84 -8.64
C GLY A 171 -17.76 -1.10 -8.70
N LEU A 172 -16.98 -0.56 -7.76
CA LEU A 172 -15.53 -0.72 -7.69
C LEU A 172 -15.13 -1.52 -6.44
N LYS A 173 -14.63 -2.75 -6.69
CA LYS A 173 -14.08 -3.63 -5.66
C LYS A 173 -12.93 -2.98 -4.90
N PHE A 174 -12.79 -3.31 -3.64
CA PHE A 174 -11.60 -2.97 -2.85
C PHE A 174 -10.45 -3.87 -3.29
N LYS A 175 -9.21 -3.36 -3.21
CA LYS A 175 -8.01 -4.15 -3.49
C LYS A 175 -7.00 -4.12 -2.35
N LEU A 176 -7.07 -3.13 -1.47
CA LEU A 176 -6.20 -3.00 -0.32
C LEU A 176 -6.93 -2.26 0.80
N THR A 177 -7.91 -2.93 1.42
CA THR A 177 -8.55 -2.40 2.64
C THR A 177 -7.55 -2.42 3.78
N ASP A 178 -7.36 -1.28 4.44
CA ASP A 178 -6.21 -1.06 5.33
C ASP A 178 -6.68 -0.63 6.74
N GLY A 179 -6.48 0.63 7.13
CA GLY A 179 -6.87 1.17 8.42
C GLY A 179 -8.39 1.22 8.63
N VAL A 180 -8.80 1.01 9.89
CA VAL A 180 -10.20 1.04 10.31
C VAL A 180 -10.34 1.57 11.73
N ASP A 181 -11.42 2.30 11.99
CA ASP A 181 -11.82 2.66 13.35
C ASP A 181 -13.35 2.85 13.45
N VAL A 182 -13.89 2.79 14.67
CA VAL A 182 -15.33 2.76 14.95
C VAL A 182 -15.74 3.99 15.76
N ALA A 183 -16.63 4.81 15.21
CA ALA A 183 -17.19 5.95 15.93
C ALA A 183 -18.23 5.54 16.98
N LYS A 184 -18.53 6.45 17.89
CA LYS A 184 -19.45 6.24 19.02
C LYS A 184 -20.88 5.87 18.59
N ASP A 185 -21.32 6.32 17.42
CA ASP A 185 -22.63 5.97 16.84
C ASP A 185 -22.63 4.60 16.15
N GLY A 186 -21.49 3.93 16.08
CA GLY A 186 -21.29 2.65 15.40
C GLY A 186 -20.90 2.78 13.93
N THR A 187 -20.79 4.00 13.39
CA THR A 187 -20.27 4.20 12.03
C THR A 187 -18.81 3.76 11.98
N ILE A 188 -18.49 2.91 11.01
CA ILE A 188 -17.13 2.39 10.82
C ILE A 188 -16.46 3.22 9.73
N TYR A 189 -15.31 3.83 10.03
CA TYR A 189 -14.50 4.57 9.07
C TYR A 189 -13.30 3.72 8.67
N PHE A 190 -13.01 3.65 7.37
CA PHE A 190 -11.95 2.78 6.88
C PHE A 190 -11.38 3.27 5.55
N THR A 191 -10.23 2.72 5.17
CA THR A 191 -9.52 3.07 3.93
C THR A 191 -9.43 1.89 2.97
N ASP A 192 -9.34 2.23 1.68
CA ASP A 192 -8.86 1.35 0.62
C ASP A 192 -7.65 2.07 0.04
N ALA A 193 -6.45 1.60 0.40
CA ALA A 193 -5.20 2.29 0.10
C ALA A 193 -4.96 2.41 -1.40
N SER A 194 -5.39 1.40 -2.15
CA SER A 194 -5.43 1.43 -3.60
C SER A 194 -6.58 0.56 -4.08
N TYR A 195 -7.48 1.12 -4.89
CA TYR A 195 -8.48 0.31 -5.60
C TYR A 195 -7.87 -0.43 -6.81
N LYS A 196 -6.62 -0.15 -7.16
CA LYS A 196 -5.95 -0.68 -8.36
C LYS A 196 -5.00 -1.82 -8.03
N TYR A 197 -4.15 -1.66 -7.03
CA TYR A 197 -3.13 -2.64 -6.66
C TYR A 197 -3.47 -3.36 -5.36
N SER A 198 -3.15 -4.65 -5.32
CA SER A 198 -3.25 -5.46 -4.11
C SER A 198 -2.08 -5.18 -3.17
N LEU A 199 -2.15 -5.68 -1.93
CA LEU A 199 -1.01 -5.64 -1.02
C LEU A 199 0.24 -6.32 -1.61
N LYS A 200 0.11 -7.31 -2.48
CA LYS A 200 1.29 -7.92 -3.14
C LYS A 200 2.01 -6.93 -4.07
N ASP A 201 1.24 -6.03 -4.67
CA ASP A 201 1.69 -5.12 -5.72
C ASP A 201 1.71 -3.66 -5.24
N HIS A 202 1.62 -3.42 -3.93
CA HIS A 202 1.52 -2.07 -3.33
C HIS A 202 2.67 -1.12 -3.74
N PHE A 203 3.87 -1.67 -3.97
CA PHE A 203 5.00 -0.89 -4.48
C PHE A 203 4.71 -0.28 -5.86
N LEU A 204 3.89 -0.92 -6.70
CA LEU A 204 3.48 -0.35 -7.98
C LEU A 204 2.58 0.87 -7.78
N ASP A 205 1.73 0.92 -6.75
CA ASP A 205 0.93 2.11 -6.45
C ASP A 205 1.84 3.31 -6.13
N LEU A 206 2.86 3.07 -5.29
CA LEU A 206 3.86 4.05 -4.92
C LEU A 206 4.68 4.55 -6.13
N LEU A 207 5.08 3.63 -7.01
CA LEU A 207 5.85 3.95 -8.22
C LEU A 207 5.00 4.61 -9.31
N GLU A 208 3.71 4.26 -9.39
CA GLU A 208 2.81 4.89 -10.34
C GLU A 208 2.55 6.35 -9.96
N GLY A 209 2.61 6.68 -8.66
CA GLY A 209 2.51 8.05 -8.17
C GLY A 209 1.12 8.66 -8.41
N LYS A 210 0.10 7.82 -8.58
CA LYS A 210 -1.30 8.22 -8.78
C LYS A 210 -2.13 7.97 -7.53
N PRO A 211 -3.15 8.78 -7.27
CA PRO A 211 -3.93 8.66 -6.04
C PRO A 211 -5.09 7.67 -6.19
N HIS A 212 -4.81 6.36 -6.11
CA HIS A 212 -5.86 5.32 -6.20
C HIS A 212 -6.57 5.05 -4.86
N GLY A 213 -6.33 5.87 -3.85
CA GLY A 213 -6.86 5.68 -2.51
C GLY A 213 -8.26 6.25 -2.30
N ARG A 214 -8.99 5.64 -1.36
CA ARG A 214 -10.31 6.09 -0.90
C ARG A 214 -10.38 6.07 0.62
N PHE A 215 -11.09 7.06 1.18
CA PHE A 215 -11.52 7.07 2.58
C PHE A 215 -13.04 6.95 2.62
N MET A 216 -13.56 6.03 3.43
CA MET A 216 -14.95 5.57 3.37
C MET A 216 -15.57 5.45 4.75
N SER A 217 -16.89 5.37 4.77
CA SER A 217 -17.68 4.98 5.94
C SER A 217 -18.59 3.81 5.62
N TYR A 218 -18.86 2.99 6.62
CA TYR A 218 -19.85 1.92 6.62
C TYR A 218 -20.82 2.13 7.78
N ASP A 219 -22.11 2.19 7.45
CA ASP A 219 -23.19 2.24 8.43
C ASP A 219 -23.73 0.82 8.66
N PRO A 220 -23.54 0.22 9.85
CA PRO A 220 -24.00 -1.14 10.14
C PRO A 220 -25.53 -1.27 10.23
N THR A 221 -26.25 -0.17 10.46
CA THR A 221 -27.72 -0.15 10.52
C THR A 221 -28.30 -0.25 9.11
N THR A 222 -27.80 0.58 8.19
CA THR A 222 -28.29 0.59 6.80
C THR A 222 -27.55 -0.39 5.88
N LYS A 223 -26.43 -0.94 6.35
CA LYS A 223 -25.48 -1.79 5.60
C LYS A 223 -24.97 -1.11 4.33
N LYS A 224 -24.78 0.21 4.38
CA LYS A 224 -24.34 1.01 3.25
C LYS A 224 -22.93 1.52 3.45
N THR A 225 -22.10 1.32 2.44
CA THR A 225 -20.79 1.94 2.29
C THR A 225 -20.92 3.25 1.53
N LYS A 226 -20.18 4.27 1.93
CA LYS A 226 -20.06 5.55 1.21
C LYS A 226 -18.59 5.94 1.09
N VAL A 227 -18.18 6.37 -0.10
CA VAL A 227 -16.90 7.04 -0.26
C VAL A 227 -17.04 8.48 0.24
N LEU A 228 -16.18 8.86 1.19
CA LEU A 228 -16.13 10.20 1.76
C LEU A 228 -15.12 11.07 1.02
N LEU A 229 -13.98 10.49 0.64
CA LEU A 229 -12.94 11.12 -0.16
C LEU A 229 -12.40 10.14 -1.20
N HIS A 230 -12.17 10.67 -2.40
CA HIS A 230 -11.50 9.99 -3.50
C HIS A 230 -10.11 10.59 -3.71
N ASN A 231 -9.32 9.95 -4.57
CA ASN A 231 -8.04 10.48 -5.03
C ASN A 231 -7.09 10.78 -3.86
N LEU A 232 -6.95 9.80 -2.96
CA LEU A 232 -5.96 9.84 -1.89
C LEU A 232 -4.70 9.05 -2.27
N TYR A 233 -3.57 9.47 -1.73
CA TYR A 233 -2.28 8.83 -1.96
C TYR A 233 -1.99 7.79 -0.87
N PHE A 234 -2.36 6.55 -1.15
CA PHE A 234 -2.18 5.41 -0.23
C PHE A 234 -2.70 5.72 1.19
N PRO A 235 -4.01 5.98 1.35
CA PRO A 235 -4.61 6.21 2.65
C PRO A 235 -4.52 4.94 3.49
N ASN A 236 -3.91 5.06 4.66
CA ASN A 236 -3.59 3.93 5.52
C ASN A 236 -4.33 4.07 6.86
N GLY A 237 -3.63 4.37 7.96
CA GLY A 237 -4.20 4.42 9.31
C GLY A 237 -5.36 5.40 9.47
N VAL A 238 -6.30 5.03 10.33
CA VAL A 238 -7.54 5.77 10.64
C VAL A 238 -7.71 5.89 12.16
N ALA A 239 -8.10 7.06 12.65
CA ALA A 239 -8.44 7.25 14.07
C ALA A 239 -9.59 8.25 14.23
N VAL A 240 -10.67 7.84 14.86
CA VAL A 240 -11.79 8.72 15.25
C VAL A 240 -11.35 9.56 16.44
N SER A 241 -11.61 10.87 16.35
CA SER A 241 -11.33 11.78 17.47
C SER A 241 -12.17 11.44 18.71
N PRO A 242 -11.61 11.57 19.93
CA PRO A 242 -12.35 11.27 21.16
C PRO A 242 -13.58 12.17 21.37
N ASP A 243 -13.56 13.40 20.85
CA ASP A 243 -14.72 14.32 20.87
C ASP A 243 -15.73 14.08 19.73
N GLN A 244 -15.47 13.06 18.90
CA GLN A 244 -16.32 12.61 17.78
C GLN A 244 -16.56 13.72 16.73
N GLN A 245 -15.68 14.72 16.64
CA GLN A 245 -15.84 15.83 15.70
C GLN A 245 -15.24 15.53 14.33
N PHE A 246 -14.17 14.75 14.28
CA PHE A 246 -13.44 14.41 13.07
C PHE A 246 -12.84 13.00 13.10
N VAL A 247 -12.40 12.53 11.94
CA VAL A 247 -11.62 11.30 11.77
C VAL A 247 -10.29 11.66 11.13
N ILE A 248 -9.20 11.17 11.69
CA ILE A 248 -7.87 11.31 11.11
C ILE A 248 -7.66 10.14 10.14
N PHE A 249 -7.08 10.44 8.99
CA PHE A 249 -6.54 9.44 8.08
C PHE A 249 -5.15 9.86 7.62
N CYS A 250 -4.27 8.88 7.39
CA CYS A 250 -2.90 9.14 6.96
C CYS A 250 -2.71 8.82 5.48
N GLU A 251 -2.04 9.70 4.72
CA GLU A 251 -1.64 9.45 3.34
C GLU A 251 -0.15 9.09 3.32
N SER A 252 0.14 7.79 3.23
CA SER A 252 1.50 7.27 3.41
C SER A 252 2.47 7.94 2.44
N VAL A 253 2.16 7.97 1.14
CA VAL A 253 3.07 8.51 0.11
C VAL A 253 3.35 10.00 0.28
N LEU A 254 2.38 10.76 0.80
CA LEU A 254 2.53 12.20 1.03
C LEU A 254 3.10 12.55 2.40
N MET A 255 3.37 11.55 3.25
CA MET A 255 4.00 11.71 4.58
C MET A 255 3.26 12.72 5.47
N LYS A 256 1.93 12.61 5.48
CA LYS A 256 1.04 13.49 6.24
C LYS A 256 -0.23 12.78 6.67
N CYS A 257 -0.90 13.33 7.66
CA CYS A 257 -2.25 12.92 8.05
C CYS A 257 -3.18 14.14 8.05
N LYS A 258 -4.44 13.89 7.70
CA LYS A 258 -5.49 14.89 7.55
C LYS A 258 -6.67 14.54 8.46
N LYS A 259 -7.47 15.55 8.82
CA LYS A 259 -8.74 15.39 9.53
C LYS A 259 -9.89 15.55 8.54
N TYR A 260 -10.82 14.62 8.55
CA TYR A 260 -12.13 14.76 7.92
C TYR A 260 -13.18 15.03 9.00
N TYR A 261 -13.86 16.17 8.94
CA TYR A 261 -14.88 16.52 9.93
C TYR A 261 -16.15 15.71 9.71
N ILE A 262 -16.59 14.99 10.74
CA ILE A 262 -17.80 14.15 10.71
C ILE A 262 -18.97 14.82 11.43
N GLU A 263 -18.71 15.83 12.26
CA GLU A 263 -19.73 16.60 12.97
C GLU A 263 -19.45 18.12 12.91
N GLY A 264 -20.44 18.91 13.35
CA GLY A 264 -20.34 20.35 13.46
C GLY A 264 -20.42 21.12 12.13
N PRO A 265 -20.17 22.44 12.14
CA PRO A 265 -20.34 23.31 10.98
C PRO A 265 -19.36 23.02 9.83
N LYS A 266 -18.27 22.30 10.13
CA LYS A 266 -17.23 21.89 9.17
C LYS A 266 -17.47 20.49 8.59
N LYS A 267 -18.57 19.81 8.93
CA LYS A 267 -18.87 18.45 8.48
C LYS A 267 -18.69 18.30 6.97
N GLY A 268 -17.93 17.28 6.57
CA GLY A 268 -17.58 17.00 5.18
C GLY A 268 -16.32 17.72 4.66
N SER A 269 -15.73 18.64 5.43
CA SER A 269 -14.47 19.30 5.05
C SER A 269 -13.24 18.55 5.55
N VAL A 270 -12.10 18.87 4.93
CA VAL A 270 -10.80 18.29 5.24
C VAL A 270 -9.84 19.39 5.68
N GLU A 271 -9.10 19.13 6.76
CA GLU A 271 -8.03 20.01 7.23
C GLU A 271 -6.77 19.20 7.52
N LYS A 272 -5.63 19.91 7.60
CA LYS A 272 -4.38 19.30 8.03
C LYS A 272 -4.47 18.81 9.48
N PHE A 273 -3.97 17.60 9.75
CA PHE A 273 -3.64 17.18 11.11
C PHE A 273 -2.15 17.37 11.39
N CYS A 274 -1.30 16.66 10.64
CA CYS A 274 0.15 16.74 10.71
C CYS A 274 0.74 16.58 9.31
N ASP A 275 1.76 17.37 8.98
CA ASP A 275 2.51 17.30 7.72
C ASP A 275 4.00 17.11 8.03
N ASN A 276 4.81 16.89 6.99
CA ASN A 276 6.26 16.79 7.09
C ASN A 276 6.71 15.64 8.00
N LEU A 277 6.00 14.51 7.96
CA LEU A 277 6.43 13.35 8.72
C LEU A 277 7.77 12.85 8.14
N PRO A 278 8.67 12.36 8.99
CA PRO A 278 10.00 11.90 8.55
C PRO A 278 9.98 10.58 7.77
N GLY A 279 8.81 9.94 7.69
CA GLY A 279 8.60 8.67 7.03
C GLY A 279 7.14 8.50 6.64
N TYR A 280 6.85 7.37 6.01
CA TYR A 280 5.50 7.02 5.57
C TYR A 280 4.62 6.68 6.78
N PRO A 281 3.60 7.49 7.11
CA PRO A 281 2.68 7.17 8.17
C PRO A 281 1.85 5.94 7.84
N ASP A 282 1.55 5.21 8.89
CA ASP A 282 0.82 3.96 8.88
C ASP A 282 -0.31 4.05 9.93
N ASN A 283 -0.62 2.95 10.62
CA ASN A 283 -1.55 2.92 11.75
C ASN A 283 -1.32 4.07 12.77
N ILE A 284 -2.44 4.67 13.19
CA ILE A 284 -2.51 5.78 14.14
C ILE A 284 -3.48 5.45 15.27
N HIS A 285 -3.04 5.61 16.52
CA HIS A 285 -3.83 5.28 17.71
C HIS A 285 -3.86 6.44 18.70
N TYR A 286 -5.04 6.72 19.25
CA TYR A 286 -5.20 7.67 20.35
C TYR A 286 -4.92 6.97 21.68
N ASP A 287 -4.10 7.57 22.54
CA ASP A 287 -3.71 6.95 23.82
C ASP A 287 -4.74 7.11 24.95
N GLU A 288 -5.83 7.84 24.73
CA GLU A 288 -6.81 8.24 25.77
C GLU A 288 -6.29 9.29 26.77
N GLN A 289 -5.05 9.73 26.66
CA GLN A 289 -4.43 10.78 27.49
C GLN A 289 -4.07 12.05 26.72
N GLY A 290 -4.50 12.16 25.46
CA GLY A 290 -4.35 13.38 24.66
C GLY A 290 -3.28 13.29 23.58
N GLN A 291 -2.63 12.15 23.39
CA GLN A 291 -1.62 11.96 22.33
C GLN A 291 -2.10 10.96 21.28
N TYR A 292 -1.57 11.13 20.07
CA TYR A 292 -1.69 10.18 18.99
C TYR A 292 -0.34 9.56 18.71
N TRP A 293 -0.31 8.24 18.60
CA TRP A 293 0.86 7.45 18.23
C TRP A 293 0.72 7.02 16.78
N ILE A 294 1.73 7.31 15.96
CA ILE A 294 1.72 7.00 14.53
C ILE A 294 2.90 6.09 14.23
N GLY A 295 2.63 4.93 13.64
CA GLY A 295 3.64 4.05 13.08
C GLY A 295 4.24 4.67 11.81
N LEU A 296 5.57 4.61 11.66
CA LEU A 296 6.25 5.03 10.43
C LEU A 296 6.92 3.79 9.80
N GLY A 297 6.32 3.25 8.73
CA GLY A 297 6.74 1.99 8.12
C GLY A 297 8.10 2.04 7.42
N SER A 298 8.52 3.22 6.96
CA SER A 298 9.87 3.48 6.48
C SER A 298 10.19 4.97 6.56
N VAL A 299 11.38 5.30 7.03
CA VAL A 299 11.97 6.65 6.93
C VAL A 299 12.57 6.79 5.54
N LEU A 300 12.24 7.86 4.82
CA LEU A 300 12.95 8.16 3.57
C LEU A 300 14.44 8.24 3.90
N PRO A 301 15.30 7.37 3.32
CA PRO A 301 16.73 7.60 3.46
C PRO A 301 17.03 8.96 2.83
N PRO A 302 17.95 9.76 3.40
CA PRO A 302 18.37 11.01 2.76
C PRO A 302 18.73 10.70 1.31
N MET A 303 18.11 11.37 0.34
CA MET A 303 18.35 11.16 -1.08
C MET A 303 19.76 11.62 -1.47
N ASN A 304 20.76 10.88 -1.02
CA ASN A 304 22.10 10.87 -1.59
C ASN A 304 22.17 9.77 -2.65
N LEU A 305 23.15 9.89 -3.55
CA LEU A 305 23.32 8.97 -4.68
C LEU A 305 23.38 7.49 -4.24
N SER A 306 23.92 7.22 -3.05
CA SER A 306 23.97 5.88 -2.45
C SER A 306 22.60 5.34 -2.04
N SER A 307 21.72 6.17 -1.47
CA SER A 307 20.36 5.76 -1.11
C SER A 307 19.48 5.56 -2.34
N PHE A 308 19.68 6.36 -3.38
CA PHE A 308 19.04 6.16 -4.69
C PHE A 308 19.49 4.86 -5.37
N LEU A 309 20.79 4.55 -5.34
CA LEU A 309 21.33 3.29 -5.87
C LEU A 309 20.85 2.08 -5.05
N LEU A 310 20.72 2.22 -3.73
CA LEU A 310 20.17 1.18 -2.86
C LEU A 310 18.67 0.95 -3.11
N PHE A 311 17.90 2.03 -3.29
CA PHE A 311 16.50 1.95 -3.72
C PHE A 311 16.40 1.24 -5.08
N ARG A 312 17.27 1.61 -6.05
CA ARG A 312 17.36 0.88 -7.32
C ARG A 312 17.66 -0.61 -7.12
N LEU A 313 18.65 -0.97 -6.33
CA LEU A 313 19.08 -2.37 -6.17
C LEU A 313 18.03 -3.23 -5.45
N LEU A 314 17.33 -2.67 -4.46
CA LEU A 314 16.33 -3.40 -3.68
C LEU A 314 14.99 -3.52 -4.41
N TYR A 315 14.59 -2.49 -5.17
CA TYR A 315 13.24 -2.41 -5.72
C TYR A 315 13.15 -2.64 -7.23
N LEU A 316 14.22 -2.49 -8.05
CA LEU A 316 14.19 -2.91 -9.46
C LEU A 316 13.79 -4.40 -9.65
N PRO A 317 14.28 -5.36 -8.83
CA PRO A 317 13.94 -6.77 -9.01
C PRO A 317 12.46 -7.08 -8.75
N MET A 318 11.73 -6.19 -8.06
CA MET A 318 10.30 -6.33 -7.80
C MET A 318 9.43 -5.82 -8.95
N ILE A 319 10.02 -5.05 -9.87
CA ILE A 319 9.36 -4.53 -11.05
C ILE A 319 9.47 -5.61 -12.13
N PRO A 320 8.35 -6.11 -12.69
CA PRO A 320 8.40 -7.10 -13.76
C PRO A 320 9.31 -6.64 -14.91
N ASP A 321 10.10 -7.55 -15.49
CA ASP A 321 11.13 -7.23 -16.49
C ASP A 321 10.62 -6.36 -17.66
N HIS A 322 9.36 -6.55 -18.06
CA HIS A 322 8.71 -5.78 -19.12
C HIS A 322 8.43 -4.31 -18.71
N MET A 323 8.24 -4.02 -17.43
CA MET A 323 8.01 -2.68 -16.89
C MET A 323 9.31 -1.90 -16.63
N MET A 324 10.42 -2.60 -16.39
CA MET A 324 11.72 -1.96 -16.13
C MET A 324 12.21 -1.14 -17.35
N ILE A 325 11.95 -1.62 -18.56
CA ILE A 325 12.24 -0.90 -19.82
C ILE A 325 11.41 0.38 -19.92
N LEU A 326 10.16 0.36 -19.42
CA LEU A 326 9.21 1.48 -19.49
C LEU A 326 9.54 2.59 -18.50
N LEU A 327 9.96 2.23 -17.29
CA LEU A 327 10.48 3.17 -16.30
C LEU A 327 11.78 3.84 -16.79
N LEU A 328 12.69 3.08 -17.38
CA LEU A 328 13.91 3.66 -17.95
C LEU A 328 13.59 4.63 -19.09
N LEU A 329 12.66 4.29 -19.99
CA LEU A 329 12.26 5.17 -21.09
C LEU A 329 11.49 6.41 -20.61
N SER A 330 10.53 6.29 -19.70
CA SER A 330 9.72 7.42 -19.20
C SER A 330 10.53 8.44 -18.39
N TYR A 331 11.60 8.01 -17.70
CA TYR A 331 12.51 8.93 -17.01
C TYR A 331 13.60 9.50 -17.92
N LEU A 332 14.01 8.78 -18.97
CA LEU A 332 15.03 9.25 -19.92
C LEU A 332 14.45 10.15 -21.02
N LEU A 333 13.20 9.96 -21.44
CA LEU A 333 12.58 10.78 -22.49
C LEU A 333 12.49 12.28 -22.12
N PRO A 334 12.08 12.67 -20.89
CA PRO A 334 12.14 14.07 -20.46
C PRO A 334 13.57 14.61 -20.42
N LEU A 335 14.55 13.79 -20.03
CA LEU A 335 15.97 14.15 -20.03
C LEU A 335 16.51 14.37 -21.45
N ILE A 336 16.11 13.54 -22.41
CA ILE A 336 16.49 13.64 -23.81
C ILE A 336 15.84 14.87 -24.46
N VAL A 337 14.60 15.21 -24.09
CA VAL A 337 13.92 16.43 -24.54
C VAL A 337 14.58 17.68 -23.94
N LEU A 338 14.93 17.66 -22.65
CA LEU A 338 15.68 18.73 -21.98
C LEU A 338 17.10 18.95 -22.55
N LEU A 339 17.76 17.87 -23.00
CA LEU A 339 19.07 17.94 -23.67
C LEU A 339 18.96 18.38 -25.13
N ARG A 340 17.78 18.26 -25.76
CA ARG A 340 17.54 18.69 -27.14
C ARG A 340 17.21 20.18 -27.27
N ASP A 341 16.62 20.77 -26.23
CA ASP A 341 16.24 22.19 -26.18
C ASP A 341 17.30 23.12 -25.55
N GLN A 342 18.51 22.62 -25.29
CA GLN A 342 19.63 23.52 -24.97
C GLN A 342 20.09 24.23 -26.26
N PRO A 343 20.06 25.57 -26.34
CA PRO A 343 20.63 26.28 -27.48
C PRO A 343 22.13 25.96 -27.54
N GLN A 344 22.57 25.46 -28.70
CA GLN A 344 24.00 25.36 -29.03
C GLN A 344 24.62 26.76 -29.13
N ASN A 345 24.96 27.33 -27.98
CA ASN A 345 26.08 28.25 -27.82
C ASN A 345 27.07 27.43 -26.97
N TRP A 346 28.29 27.15 -27.39
CA TRP A 346 29.36 28.08 -27.71
C TRP A 346 30.40 27.47 -28.67
N ILE A 347 31.12 28.41 -29.29
CA ILE A 347 32.32 28.36 -30.14
C ILE A 347 33.43 27.47 -29.59
#